data_AF-A0A9D1H3N4-F1
#
_entry.id   AF-A0A9D1H3N4-F1
#
_cell.length_a   1.000
_cell.length_b   1.000
_cell.length_c   1.000
_cell.angle_alpha   90.00
_cell.angle_beta   90.00
_cell.angle_gamma   90.00
#
_symmetry.space_group_name_H-M   'P 1'
#
loop_
_entity.id
_entity.type
_entity.pdbx_description
1 polymer ?
#
loop_
_entity_poly.entity_id
_entity_poly.type
_entity_poly.pdbx_seq_one_letter_code
_entity_poly.pdbx_strand_id
1 'polypeptide(L)'
;MTENIKDSENKKKCGCGKRHCCGCVCPPGEQGPQGEQGPPGPPGEQGPQGEQGPQGEPGLPGAASVFASFFAFEVLFENARPIPLMPGVSDDTGNIGMENDTNILLSPGYYFISYSVSAVLDDAGYMQITPYYSGAPHIEYGAYFKTSTGASSAYVSNSIIIYVPEHTAFTLNYNCSTSSRSGAATVGILKLSR
;
A
#
# COMPACT_ATOMS: atom_id res chain seq x y z
N MET A 1 -20.51 -97.35 48.24
CA MET A 1 -21.34 -97.48 47.03
C MET A 1 -20.77 -96.47 46.04
N THR A 2 -20.00 -96.85 45.01
CA THR A 2 -20.36 -97.63 43.80
C THR A 2 -21.13 -96.75 42.77
N GLU A 3 -20.94 -96.85 41.44
CA GLU A 3 -20.16 -97.85 40.66
C GLU A 3 -19.61 -97.38 39.29
N ASN A 4 -19.11 -98.36 38.51
CA ASN A 4 -18.31 -98.30 37.28
C ASN A 4 -19.13 -98.14 35.96
N ILE A 5 -18.52 -98.58 34.83
CA ILE A 5 -18.98 -98.70 33.42
C ILE A 5 -18.60 -97.47 32.58
N LYS A 6 -17.85 -97.54 31.45
CA LYS A 6 -17.06 -98.59 30.73
C LYS A 6 -16.09 -97.81 29.76
N ASP A 7 -15.17 -98.32 28.92
CA ASP A 7 -14.70 -99.63 28.43
C ASP A 7 -13.24 -99.43 27.87
N SER A 8 -12.49 -100.32 27.20
CA SER A 8 -12.61 -101.74 26.81
C SER A 8 -11.24 -102.45 26.71
N GLU A 9 -10.57 -102.45 25.53
CA GLU A 9 -9.41 -103.31 25.23
C GLU A 9 -8.36 -102.70 24.27
N ASN A 10 -7.07 -102.88 24.60
CA ASN A 10 -6.14 -103.65 23.76
C ASN A 10 -5.04 -104.29 24.64
N LYS A 11 -4.47 -105.42 24.23
CA LYS A 11 -4.07 -106.50 25.17
C LYS A 11 -2.91 -107.34 24.64
N LYS A 12 -1.70 -107.15 25.17
CA LYS A 12 -0.60 -108.13 25.07
C LYS A 12 -0.04 -108.47 26.44
N LYS A 13 -0.16 -109.73 26.83
CA LYS A 13 0.41 -110.31 28.06
C LYS A 13 1.86 -110.75 27.81
N CYS A 14 2.74 -110.46 28.76
CA CYS A 14 3.83 -111.32 29.26
C CYS A 14 4.64 -110.51 30.29
N GLY A 15 4.87 -110.91 31.53
CA GLY A 15 4.45 -112.12 32.24
C GLY A 15 5.63 -112.95 32.72
N CYS A 16 6.34 -112.48 33.76
CA CYS A 16 7.33 -113.29 34.47
C CYS A 16 7.42 -112.87 35.94
N GLY A 17 7.57 -113.85 36.83
CA GLY A 17 7.95 -113.65 38.23
C GLY A 17 9.15 -114.52 38.57
N LYS A 18 10.00 -114.02 39.47
CA LYS A 18 11.33 -114.53 39.88
C LYS A 18 12.52 -114.15 38.96
N ARG A 19 13.45 -113.38 39.56
CA ARG A 19 14.90 -113.25 39.25
C ARG A 19 15.28 -112.64 37.88
N HIS A 20 15.92 -111.48 37.96
CA HIS A 20 16.64 -110.74 36.91
C HIS A 20 15.81 -110.26 35.71
N CYS A 21 15.74 -108.93 35.52
CA CYS A 21 16.58 -108.24 34.54
C CYS A 21 16.55 -106.72 34.76
N CYS A 22 17.45 -106.00 34.07
CA CYS A 22 17.64 -104.55 34.21
C CYS A 22 16.96 -103.78 33.06
N GLY A 23 16.58 -102.53 33.32
CA GLY A 23 16.42 -101.49 32.29
C GLY A 23 15.11 -101.47 31.51
N CYS A 24 14.14 -100.71 31.99
CA CYS A 24 13.15 -100.02 31.16
C CYS A 24 13.16 -98.54 31.56
N VAL A 25 13.30 -97.64 30.58
CA VAL A 25 13.35 -96.19 30.79
C VAL A 25 11.98 -95.59 30.47
N CYS A 26 11.49 -94.68 31.31
CA CYS A 26 10.23 -93.97 31.08
C CYS A 26 10.41 -92.89 29.98
N PRO A 27 9.42 -92.66 29.10
CA PRO A 27 9.46 -91.55 28.16
C PRO A 27 9.36 -90.20 28.89
N PRO A 28 10.00 -89.13 28.40
CA PRO A 28 9.80 -87.76 28.89
C PRO A 28 8.34 -87.29 28.72
N GLY A 29 7.91 -86.35 29.58
CA GLY A 29 6.59 -85.72 29.48
C GLY A 29 6.49 -84.72 28.33
N GLU A 30 5.28 -84.49 27.84
CA GLU A 30 4.99 -83.57 26.74
C GLU A 30 5.21 -82.10 27.14
N GLN A 31 5.61 -81.26 26.16
CA GLN A 31 5.83 -79.84 26.38
C GLN A 31 4.50 -79.09 26.46
N GLY A 32 4.35 -78.23 27.48
CA GLY A 32 3.15 -77.42 27.67
C GLY A 32 2.89 -76.44 26.52
N PRO A 33 1.62 -76.04 26.29
CA PRO A 33 1.24 -75.15 25.19
C PRO A 33 1.89 -73.77 25.33
N GLN A 34 2.19 -73.15 24.19
CA GLN A 34 2.68 -71.78 24.13
C GLN A 34 1.58 -70.79 24.59
N GLY A 35 1.96 -69.82 25.43
CA GLY A 35 1.04 -68.80 25.93
C GLY A 35 0.49 -67.88 24.84
N GLU A 36 -0.73 -67.39 25.05
CA GLU A 36 -1.43 -66.49 24.12
C GLU A 36 -0.70 -65.14 23.97
N GLN A 37 -0.85 -64.51 22.81
CA GLN A 37 -0.28 -63.20 22.54
C GLN A 37 -1.08 -62.10 23.28
N GLY A 38 -0.38 -61.21 23.98
CA GLY A 38 -1.00 -60.09 24.69
C GLY A 38 -1.75 -59.11 23.75
N PRO A 39 -2.74 -58.37 24.28
CA PRO A 39 -3.55 -57.45 23.49
C PRO A 39 -2.72 -56.28 22.90
N PRO A 40 -3.18 -55.67 21.80
CA PRO A 40 -2.58 -54.45 21.27
C PRO A 40 -2.53 -53.31 22.32
N GLY A 41 -1.48 -52.49 22.24
CA GLY A 41 -1.37 -51.28 23.07
C GLY A 41 -2.42 -50.21 22.71
N PRO A 42 -2.67 -49.25 23.61
CA PRO A 42 -3.59 -48.14 23.34
C PRO A 42 -3.08 -47.24 22.19
N PRO A 43 -3.98 -46.51 21.50
CA PRO A 43 -3.58 -45.47 20.55
C PRO A 43 -2.69 -44.41 21.21
N GLY A 44 -1.74 -43.86 20.45
CA GLY A 44 -0.92 -42.74 20.91
C GLY A 44 -1.72 -41.44 21.05
N GLU A 45 -1.25 -40.55 21.91
CA GLU A 45 -1.88 -39.24 22.14
C GLU A 45 -1.78 -38.35 20.89
N GLN A 46 -2.73 -37.44 20.73
CA GLN A 46 -2.71 -36.46 19.64
C GLN A 46 -1.56 -35.47 19.86
N GLY A 47 -0.76 -35.24 18.81
CA GLY A 47 0.34 -34.27 18.85
C GLY A 47 -0.15 -32.84 19.14
N PRO A 48 0.71 -31.99 19.73
CA PRO A 48 0.34 -30.63 20.09
C PRO A 48 -0.05 -29.80 18.86
N GLN A 49 -0.95 -28.83 19.07
CA GLN A 49 -1.27 -27.84 18.04
C GLN A 49 -0.01 -27.03 17.68
N GLY A 50 0.23 -26.82 16.39
CA GLY A 50 1.35 -26.02 15.90
C GLY A 50 1.29 -24.57 16.37
N GLU A 51 2.46 -23.96 16.52
CA GLU A 51 2.60 -22.58 16.96
C GLU A 51 1.92 -21.59 15.99
N GLN A 52 1.46 -20.46 16.52
CA GLN A 52 0.92 -19.38 15.69
C GLN A 52 2.04 -18.79 14.82
N GLY A 53 1.77 -18.64 13.51
CA GLY A 53 2.71 -18.01 12.59
C GLY A 53 3.07 -16.57 13.00
N PRO A 54 4.26 -16.07 12.60
CA PRO A 54 4.73 -14.75 12.99
C PRO A 54 3.76 -13.64 12.53
N GLN A 55 3.70 -12.56 13.31
CA GLN A 55 3.00 -11.36 12.91
C GLN A 55 3.65 -10.80 11.62
N GLY A 56 2.82 -10.39 10.65
CA GLY A 56 3.28 -9.76 9.43
C GLY A 56 3.99 -8.42 9.69
N GLU A 57 4.87 -8.04 8.78
CA GLU A 57 5.63 -6.78 8.88
C GLU A 57 4.70 -5.55 8.91
N PRO A 58 5.10 -4.46 9.59
CA PRO A 58 4.40 -3.19 9.52
C PRO A 58 4.28 -2.68 8.08
N GLY A 59 3.13 -2.09 7.74
CA GLY A 59 2.97 -1.41 6.46
C GLY A 59 3.97 -0.25 6.30
N LEU A 60 4.42 -0.03 5.06
CA LEU A 60 5.31 1.09 4.73
C LEU A 60 4.65 2.43 5.12
N PRO A 61 5.43 3.44 5.58
CA PRO A 61 4.94 4.79 5.77
C PRO A 61 4.28 5.33 4.50
N GLY A 62 3.16 6.04 4.64
CA GLY A 62 2.55 6.75 3.52
C GLY A 62 3.52 7.77 2.91
N ALA A 63 3.50 7.91 1.59
CA ALA A 63 4.31 8.91 0.90
C ALA A 63 3.98 10.32 1.43
N ALA A 64 5.00 11.14 1.63
CA ALA A 64 4.82 12.51 2.10
C ALA A 64 3.97 13.31 1.12
N SER A 65 2.96 14.01 1.63
CA SER A 65 2.12 14.91 0.85
C SER A 65 2.94 16.14 0.44
N VAL A 66 3.23 16.27 -0.85
CA VAL A 66 4.01 17.38 -1.41
C VAL A 66 3.08 18.40 -2.04
N PHE A 67 2.95 19.57 -1.40
CA PHE A 67 2.06 20.64 -1.83
C PHE A 67 2.56 22.00 -1.35
N ALA A 68 2.21 23.05 -2.09
CA ALA A 68 2.47 24.44 -1.72
C ALA A 68 1.32 25.35 -2.19
N SER A 69 1.23 26.55 -1.62
CA SER A 69 0.33 27.58 -2.11
C SER A 69 0.98 28.96 -2.10
N PHE A 70 0.56 29.80 -3.05
CA PHE A 70 1.09 31.13 -3.29
C PHE A 70 -0.07 32.10 -3.53
N PHE A 71 0.10 33.37 -3.18
CA PHE A 71 -0.97 34.36 -3.32
C PHE A 71 -0.44 35.78 -3.61
N ALA A 72 -1.29 36.61 -4.18
CA ALA A 72 -1.14 38.06 -4.25
C ALA A 72 -2.41 38.72 -3.72
N PHE A 73 -2.27 39.84 -3.02
CA PHE A 73 -3.41 40.60 -2.49
C PHE A 73 -3.11 42.10 -2.60
N GLU A 74 -4.07 42.86 -3.17
CA GLU A 74 -3.99 44.32 -3.37
C GLU A 74 -2.75 44.79 -4.16
N VAL A 75 -2.27 43.97 -5.11
CA VAL A 75 -1.09 44.25 -5.92
C VAL A 75 -1.49 44.89 -7.25
N LEU A 76 -0.73 45.88 -7.73
CA LEU A 76 -0.88 46.41 -9.09
C LEU A 76 -0.17 45.47 -10.08
N PHE A 77 -0.92 44.87 -11.01
CA PHE A 77 -0.33 43.97 -12.02
C PHE A 77 0.08 44.75 -13.29
N GLU A 78 1.36 44.67 -13.64
CA GLU A 78 1.91 45.21 -14.89
C GLU A 78 1.50 44.36 -16.10
N ASN A 79 1.12 45.02 -17.20
CA ASN A 79 0.81 44.34 -18.45
C ASN A 79 2.06 43.69 -19.08
N ALA A 80 1.91 42.45 -19.55
CA ALA A 80 2.97 41.61 -20.13
C ALA A 80 4.12 41.30 -19.15
N ARG A 81 3.78 41.15 -17.86
CA ARG A 81 4.68 40.64 -16.81
C ARG A 81 4.12 39.37 -16.15
N PRO A 82 4.99 38.54 -15.56
CA PRO A 82 4.58 37.61 -14.52
C PRO A 82 3.88 38.32 -13.36
N ILE A 83 2.91 37.65 -12.74
CA ILE A 83 2.31 38.08 -11.47
C ILE A 83 3.31 37.81 -10.33
N PRO A 84 3.68 38.82 -9.53
CA PRO A 84 4.43 38.59 -8.30
C PRO A 84 3.50 37.98 -7.23
N LEU A 85 4.03 37.01 -6.51
CA LEU A 85 3.33 36.19 -5.51
C LEU A 85 4.14 36.13 -4.21
N MET A 86 3.44 35.81 -3.13
CA MET A 86 4.01 35.51 -1.81
C MET A 86 3.72 34.04 -1.45
N PRO A 87 4.60 33.36 -0.71
CA PRO A 87 4.32 32.02 -0.18
C PRO A 87 3.20 32.08 0.88
N GLY A 88 2.18 31.23 0.71
CA GLY A 88 1.11 31.01 1.69
C GLY A 88 1.34 29.73 2.49
N VAL A 89 1.61 28.62 1.82
CA VAL A 89 2.05 27.35 2.42
C VAL A 89 3.27 26.85 1.65
N SER A 90 4.35 26.58 2.37
CA SER A 90 5.61 26.08 1.81
C SER A 90 5.63 24.56 1.70
N ASP A 91 6.40 24.03 0.74
CA ASP A 91 6.74 22.61 0.65
C ASP A 91 8.11 22.35 1.28
N ASP A 92 8.11 21.80 2.51
CA ASP A 92 9.34 21.46 3.24
C ASP A 92 10.15 20.31 2.58
N THR A 93 9.63 19.65 1.53
CA THR A 93 10.34 18.59 0.80
C THR A 93 11.21 19.11 -0.35
N GLY A 94 11.15 20.40 -0.67
CA GLY A 94 11.96 21.03 -1.73
C GLY A 94 11.57 20.63 -3.16
N ASN A 95 10.38 20.07 -3.36
CA ASN A 95 9.85 19.71 -4.68
C ASN A 95 9.09 20.86 -5.36
N ILE A 96 8.61 21.83 -4.57
CA ILE A 96 7.97 23.08 -4.97
C ILE A 96 8.63 24.21 -4.17
N GLY A 97 9.01 25.31 -4.82
CA GLY A 97 9.64 26.44 -4.15
C GLY A 97 9.46 27.75 -4.90
N MET A 98 10.23 28.78 -4.54
CA MET A 98 10.30 30.04 -5.28
C MET A 98 11.77 30.45 -5.46
N GLU A 99 12.11 30.92 -6.66
CA GLU A 99 13.42 31.55 -6.94
C GLU A 99 13.38 33.05 -6.60
N ASN A 100 12.24 33.66 -6.90
CA ASN A 100 11.87 35.05 -6.66
C ASN A 100 10.34 35.10 -6.56
N ASP A 101 9.77 36.28 -6.30
CA ASP A 101 8.32 36.50 -6.19
C ASP A 101 7.51 36.07 -7.42
N THR A 102 8.09 36.07 -8.62
CA THR A 102 7.39 35.66 -9.85
C THR A 102 7.60 34.21 -10.29
N ASN A 103 8.73 33.60 -9.93
CA ASN A 103 9.16 32.27 -10.39
C ASN A 103 8.92 31.20 -9.33
N ILE A 104 7.87 30.39 -9.49
CA ILE A 104 7.65 29.17 -8.71
C ILE A 104 8.53 28.06 -9.31
N LEU A 105 9.39 27.44 -8.52
CA LEU A 105 10.26 26.35 -8.95
C LEU A 105 9.58 25.00 -8.75
N LEU A 106 9.62 24.14 -9.77
CA LEU A 106 9.09 22.79 -9.76
C LEU A 106 10.21 21.78 -10.09
N SER A 107 10.46 20.85 -9.16
CA SER A 107 11.29 19.68 -9.42
C SER A 107 10.64 18.70 -10.42
N PRO A 108 11.38 17.74 -11.02
CA PRO A 108 10.79 16.79 -11.97
C PRO A 108 9.63 15.97 -11.37
N GLY A 109 8.53 15.80 -12.12
CA GLY A 109 7.34 15.05 -11.68
C GLY A 109 6.04 15.44 -12.36
N TYR A 110 4.92 14.92 -11.87
CA TYR A 110 3.57 15.33 -12.27
C TYR A 110 3.00 16.28 -11.23
N TYR A 111 2.28 17.33 -11.66
CA TYR A 111 1.72 18.34 -10.77
C TYR A 111 0.29 18.69 -11.18
N PHE A 112 -0.61 18.76 -10.20
CA PHE A 112 -1.86 19.49 -10.33
C PHE A 112 -1.64 20.93 -9.88
N ILE A 113 -1.98 21.88 -10.74
CA ILE A 113 -1.90 23.32 -10.46
C ILE A 113 -3.29 23.90 -10.64
N SER A 114 -3.83 24.52 -9.59
CA SER A 114 -5.06 25.30 -9.65
C SER A 114 -4.73 26.77 -9.39
N TYR A 115 -5.30 27.69 -10.17
CA TYR A 115 -5.10 29.11 -9.96
C TYR A 115 -6.38 29.92 -10.14
N SER A 116 -6.45 31.05 -9.44
CA SER A 116 -7.42 32.12 -9.67
C SER A 116 -6.73 33.47 -9.68
N VAL A 117 -7.19 34.39 -10.52
CA VAL A 117 -6.70 35.78 -10.58
C VAL A 117 -7.88 36.72 -10.75
N SER A 118 -7.85 37.84 -10.05
CA SER A 118 -8.74 38.97 -10.28
C SER A 118 -7.95 40.27 -10.44
N ALA A 119 -8.53 41.21 -11.18
CA ALA A 119 -8.03 42.58 -11.27
C ALA A 119 -9.20 43.55 -11.51
N VAL A 120 -9.18 44.70 -10.85
CA VAL A 120 -10.06 45.83 -11.18
C VAL A 120 -9.44 46.57 -12.35
N LEU A 121 -10.08 46.49 -13.52
CA LEU A 121 -9.66 47.18 -14.73
C LEU A 121 -10.15 48.62 -14.74
N ASP A 122 -9.30 49.54 -15.19
CA ASP A 122 -9.63 50.98 -15.20
C ASP A 122 -10.67 51.33 -16.27
N ASP A 123 -10.48 50.84 -17.50
CA ASP A 123 -11.40 50.99 -18.62
C ASP A 123 -12.11 49.68 -19.00
N ALA A 124 -13.03 49.77 -19.98
CA ALA A 124 -13.57 48.60 -20.66
C ALA A 124 -12.46 47.91 -21.46
N GLY A 125 -12.11 46.68 -21.10
CA GLY A 125 -10.94 46.00 -21.63
C GLY A 125 -10.98 44.49 -21.42
N TYR A 126 -9.87 43.80 -21.68
CA TYR A 126 -9.70 42.39 -21.33
C TYR A 126 -8.60 42.18 -20.31
N MET A 127 -8.73 41.11 -19.52
CA MET A 127 -7.68 40.49 -18.73
C MET A 127 -7.46 39.09 -19.29
N GLN A 128 -6.21 38.73 -19.58
CA GLN A 128 -5.79 37.38 -19.91
C GLN A 128 -4.66 36.95 -18.98
N ILE A 129 -4.77 35.74 -18.45
CA ILE A 129 -3.74 35.07 -17.68
C ILE A 129 -3.18 33.92 -18.52
N THR A 130 -1.87 33.86 -18.68
CA THR A 130 -1.19 32.83 -19.49
C THR A 130 -0.11 32.13 -18.66
N PRO A 131 -0.30 30.86 -18.24
CA PRO A 131 0.75 30.05 -17.66
C PRO A 131 1.98 29.97 -18.58
N TYR A 132 3.17 29.99 -17.99
CA TYR A 132 4.42 29.78 -18.71
C TYR A 132 5.29 28.83 -17.90
N TYR A 133 5.76 27.77 -18.54
CA TYR A 133 6.63 26.75 -17.95
C TYR A 133 7.39 26.02 -19.07
N SER A 134 8.46 25.30 -18.71
CA SER A 134 9.30 24.53 -19.65
C SER A 134 9.77 25.32 -20.89
N GLY A 135 9.94 26.64 -20.75
CA GLY A 135 10.38 27.54 -21.81
C GLY A 135 9.29 28.01 -22.79
N ALA A 136 8.01 27.74 -22.54
CA ALA A 136 6.90 28.09 -23.43
C ALA A 136 5.68 28.72 -22.72
N PRO A 137 4.95 29.63 -23.40
CA PRO A 137 3.64 30.09 -22.95
C PRO A 137 2.54 29.08 -23.34
N HIS A 138 1.71 28.70 -22.39
CA HIS A 138 0.64 27.71 -22.55
C HIS A 138 -0.73 28.38 -22.54
N ILE A 139 -1.13 28.95 -23.69
CA ILE A 139 -2.38 29.69 -23.87
C ILE A 139 -3.62 28.78 -23.83
N GLU A 140 -3.47 27.51 -24.18
CA GLU A 140 -4.49 26.45 -24.04
C GLU A 140 -4.87 26.18 -22.57
N TYR A 141 -4.00 26.60 -21.64
CA TYR A 141 -4.21 26.56 -20.20
C TYR A 141 -4.42 27.95 -19.59
N GLY A 142 -4.42 28.99 -20.42
CA GLY A 142 -4.74 30.35 -20.01
C GLY A 142 -6.21 30.53 -19.66
N ALA A 143 -6.54 31.73 -19.17
CA ALA A 143 -7.92 32.13 -18.92
C ALA A 143 -8.13 33.61 -19.28
N TYR A 144 -9.30 33.93 -19.82
CA TYR A 144 -9.62 35.23 -20.40
C TYR A 144 -10.95 35.77 -19.87
N PHE A 145 -11.00 37.06 -19.57
CA PHE A 145 -12.21 37.78 -19.17
C PHE A 145 -12.25 39.16 -19.86
N LYS A 146 -13.44 39.65 -20.20
CA LYS A 146 -13.62 40.98 -20.82
C LYS A 146 -14.66 41.81 -20.07
N THR A 147 -14.31 43.03 -19.69
CA THR A 147 -15.23 44.03 -19.13
C THR A 147 -15.85 44.87 -20.25
N SER A 148 -17.12 45.24 -20.09
CA SER A 148 -17.82 46.21 -20.96
C SER A 148 -17.74 47.65 -20.44
N THR A 149 -17.19 47.83 -19.23
CA THR A 149 -17.16 49.08 -18.46
C THR A 149 -15.83 49.19 -17.73
N GLY A 150 -15.43 50.44 -17.43
CA GLY A 150 -14.32 50.74 -16.54
C GLY A 150 -14.63 50.49 -15.06
N ALA A 151 -13.63 50.67 -14.20
CA ALA A 151 -13.66 50.39 -12.75
C ALA A 151 -14.31 49.04 -12.39
N SER A 152 -14.11 48.02 -13.24
CA SER A 152 -14.86 46.76 -13.20
C SER A 152 -13.92 45.59 -12.92
N SER A 153 -14.32 44.71 -12.01
CA SER A 153 -13.56 43.51 -11.65
C SER A 153 -13.62 42.45 -12.75
N ALA A 154 -12.48 42.11 -13.32
CA ALA A 154 -12.28 40.86 -14.05
C ALA A 154 -11.89 39.75 -13.06
N TYR A 155 -12.43 38.54 -13.24
CA TYR A 155 -12.06 37.35 -12.46
C TYR A 155 -11.91 36.16 -13.38
N VAL A 156 -10.87 35.36 -13.18
CA VAL A 156 -10.68 34.06 -13.84
C VAL A 156 -10.19 33.00 -12.85
N SER A 157 -10.47 31.74 -13.16
CA SER A 157 -9.84 30.59 -12.53
C SER A 157 -9.69 29.45 -13.53
N ASN A 158 -8.63 28.66 -13.39
CA ASN A 158 -8.39 27.45 -14.19
C ASN A 158 -7.57 26.43 -13.38
N SER A 159 -7.57 25.16 -13.81
CA SER A 159 -6.78 24.12 -13.18
C SER A 159 -6.26 23.11 -14.21
N ILE A 160 -5.01 22.69 -14.05
CA ILE A 160 -4.28 21.87 -15.02
C ILE A 160 -3.52 20.74 -14.32
N ILE A 161 -3.22 19.68 -15.08
CA ILE A 161 -2.24 18.67 -14.72
C ILE A 161 -1.11 18.75 -15.72
N ILE A 162 0.11 18.98 -15.25
CA ILE A 162 1.32 19.09 -16.07
C ILE A 162 2.33 17.99 -15.74
N TYR A 163 3.20 17.68 -16.70
CA TYR A 163 4.40 16.89 -16.50
C TYR A 163 5.63 17.78 -16.65
N VAL A 164 6.49 17.74 -15.64
CA VAL A 164 7.74 18.49 -15.54
C VAL A 164 8.89 17.48 -15.71
N PRO A 165 9.57 17.44 -16.86
CA PRO A 165 10.63 16.45 -17.12
C PRO A 165 11.95 16.80 -16.43
N GLU A 166 12.25 18.10 -16.31
CA GLU A 166 13.45 18.66 -15.68
C GLU A 166 13.07 19.88 -14.83
N HIS A 167 13.95 20.31 -13.93
CA HIS A 167 13.65 21.38 -12.97
C HIS A 167 13.25 22.68 -13.68
N THR A 168 12.02 23.15 -13.45
CA THR A 168 11.31 24.13 -14.28
C THR A 168 10.78 25.29 -13.45
N ALA A 169 10.95 26.52 -13.92
CA ALA A 169 10.20 27.68 -13.42
C ALA A 169 8.80 27.74 -14.04
N PHE A 170 7.79 27.90 -13.20
CA PHE A 170 6.39 28.15 -13.54
C PHE A 170 6.02 29.59 -13.16
N THR A 171 5.38 30.31 -14.08
CA THR A 171 4.84 31.66 -13.85
C THR A 171 3.42 31.80 -14.39
N LEU A 172 2.67 32.78 -13.87
CA LEU A 172 1.41 33.24 -14.45
C LEU A 172 1.64 34.63 -15.06
N ASN A 173 1.64 34.76 -16.38
CA ASN A 173 1.76 36.06 -17.04
C ASN A 173 0.42 36.78 -17.09
N TYR A 174 0.41 38.05 -16.68
CA TYR A 174 -0.73 38.95 -16.74
C TYR A 174 -0.68 39.79 -18.03
N ASN A 175 -1.78 39.79 -18.78
CA ASN A 175 -1.96 40.64 -19.95
C ASN A 175 -3.28 41.41 -19.86
N CYS A 176 -3.25 42.69 -20.22
CA CYS A 176 -4.41 43.57 -20.19
C CYS A 176 -4.41 44.57 -21.35
N SER A 177 -5.58 45.05 -21.77
CA SER A 177 -5.73 46.13 -22.76
C SER A 177 -5.83 47.54 -22.15
N THR A 178 -5.75 47.64 -20.84
CA THR A 178 -5.86 48.87 -20.02
C THR A 178 -4.96 48.72 -18.78
N SER A 179 -4.84 49.74 -17.94
CA SER A 179 -4.27 49.61 -16.60
C SER A 179 -5.20 48.86 -15.63
N SER A 180 -4.62 48.31 -14.57
CA SER A 180 -5.33 47.75 -13.42
C SER A 180 -4.91 48.49 -12.15
N ARG A 181 -5.84 48.67 -11.21
CA ARG A 181 -5.60 49.45 -9.97
C ARG A 181 -5.42 48.61 -8.71
N SER A 182 -5.87 47.36 -8.73
CA SER A 182 -5.77 46.41 -7.65
C SER A 182 -6.05 45.02 -8.21
N GLY A 183 -5.19 44.06 -7.87
CA GLY A 183 -5.27 42.68 -8.29
C GLY A 183 -4.99 41.72 -7.13
N ALA A 184 -5.54 40.52 -7.25
CA ALA A 184 -5.31 39.42 -6.33
C ALA A 184 -5.14 38.12 -7.11
N ALA A 185 -4.36 37.20 -6.57
CA ALA A 185 -4.14 35.89 -7.16
C ALA A 185 -4.01 34.83 -6.07
N THR A 186 -4.33 33.59 -6.42
CA THR A 186 -4.06 32.40 -5.61
C THR A 186 -3.61 31.29 -6.54
N VAL A 187 -2.56 30.57 -6.16
CA VAL A 187 -2.05 29.38 -6.84
C VAL A 187 -1.92 28.28 -5.80
N GLY A 188 -2.50 27.11 -6.05
CA GLY A 188 -2.32 25.89 -5.25
C GLY A 188 -1.69 24.80 -6.10
N ILE A 189 -0.61 24.20 -5.62
CA ILE A 189 0.16 23.19 -6.34
C ILE A 189 0.24 21.92 -5.48
N LEU A 190 -0.08 20.78 -6.09
CA LEU A 190 0.08 19.45 -5.49
C LEU A 190 0.93 18.60 -6.44
N LYS A 191 2.00 17.97 -5.93
CA LYS A 191 2.74 16.96 -6.69
C LYS A 191 1.99 15.64 -6.64
N LEU A 192 1.84 15.00 -7.79
CA LEU A 192 1.08 13.76 -7.96
C LEU A 192 2.03 12.56 -7.99
N SER A 193 1.70 11.53 -7.21
CA SER A 193 2.20 10.17 -7.43
C SER A 193 1.47 9.52 -8.62
N ARG A 194 2.06 8.45 -9.15
CA ARG A 194 1.56 7.69 -10.30
C ARG A 194 1.84 6.20 -10.12
#